data_AF-A0A7I9YP38-F1
#
_entry.id   AF-A0A7I9YP38-F1
#
_cell.length_a   1.000
_cell.length_b   1.000
_cell.length_c   1.000
_cell.angle_alpha   90.00
_cell.angle_beta   90.00
_cell.angle_gamma   90.00
#
_symmetry.space_group_name_H-M   'P 1'
#
loop_
_entity.id
_entity.type
_entity.pdbx_description
1 polymer ?
#
loop_
_entity_poly.entity_id
_entity_poly.type
_entity_poly.pdbx_seq_one_letter_code
_entity_poly.pdbx_strand_id
1 'polypeptide(L)'
;MPAQQLDDAREAMRRIRASLDREIDAIRRNPRYSETGRLQEIAKATFNARKEAGSLRDRFTTNNEDVRKRLTAKLFGVPAGADATTTLVLRDAQDRAAKLDSADAAAAMLARALDLGDALLARAVAGEAYSRKWRDVVAAYAEATHLEDELAELDSLPSGGLLKTGLNALFSIRAPRELLSGLAGDLPDARLLAIAEGLG
;
A
#
# COMPACT_ATOMS: atom_id res chain seq x y z
N MET A 1 -2.59 10.58 -8.85
CA MET A 1 -3.44 10.15 -7.72
C MET A 1 -2.70 9.44 -6.57
N PRO A 2 -1.70 8.56 -6.75
CA PRO A 2 -1.08 7.83 -5.62
C PRO A 2 -0.16 8.68 -4.74
N ALA A 3 0.50 9.69 -5.31
CA ALA A 3 1.22 10.71 -4.53
C ALA A 3 0.29 11.42 -3.53
N GLN A 4 -0.95 11.72 -3.95
CA GLN A 4 -1.95 12.37 -3.11
C GLN A 4 -2.38 11.48 -1.94
N GLN A 5 -2.62 10.18 -2.17
CA GLN A 5 -2.98 9.26 -1.08
C GLN A 5 -1.89 9.13 -0.02
N LEU A 6 -0.61 9.13 -0.43
CA LEU A 6 0.51 9.09 0.51
C LEU A 6 0.61 10.40 1.31
N ASP A 7 0.39 11.54 0.67
CA ASP A 7 0.39 12.85 1.33
C ASP A 7 -0.79 13.00 2.30
N ASP A 8 -1.96 12.49 1.93
CA ASP A 8 -3.14 12.42 2.80
C ASP A 8 -2.86 11.53 4.04
N ALA A 9 -2.19 10.39 3.85
CA ALA A 9 -1.79 9.52 4.95
C ALA A 9 -0.76 10.18 5.86
N ARG A 10 0.21 10.92 5.31
CA ARG A 10 1.17 11.72 6.08
C ARG A 10 0.48 12.81 6.90
N GLU A 11 -0.48 13.51 6.31
CA GLU A 11 -1.25 14.55 6.99
C GLU A 11 -2.13 13.96 8.10
N ALA A 12 -2.77 12.82 7.85
CA ALA A 12 -3.51 12.11 8.89
C ALA A 12 -2.60 11.66 10.05
N MET A 13 -1.40 11.12 9.77
CA MET A 13 -0.44 10.78 10.81
C MET A 13 0.07 12.00 11.59
N ARG A 14 0.28 13.15 10.93
CA ARG A 14 0.60 14.42 11.61
C ARG A 14 -0.50 14.80 12.60
N ARG A 15 -1.77 14.69 12.20
CA ARG A 15 -2.93 14.98 13.05
C ARG A 15 -3.03 14.03 14.25
N ILE A 16 -2.81 12.74 14.06
CA ILE A 16 -2.82 11.75 15.16
C ILE A 16 -1.73 12.08 16.18
N ARG A 17 -0.50 12.35 15.72
CA ARG A 17 0.62 12.73 16.60
C ARG A 17 0.34 14.02 17.37
N ALA A 18 -0.11 15.06 16.67
CA ALA A 18 -0.45 16.34 17.29
C ALA A 18 -1.64 16.23 18.28
N SER A 19 -2.57 15.29 18.05
CA SER A 19 -3.64 15.01 19.01
C SER A 19 -3.08 14.34 20.27
N LEU A 20 -2.28 13.30 20.11
CA LEU A 20 -1.63 12.60 21.21
C LEU A 20 -0.76 13.54 22.06
N ASP A 21 0.05 14.39 21.44
CA ASP A 21 0.91 15.34 22.16
C ASP A 21 0.08 16.31 23.02
N ARG A 22 -1.01 16.85 22.47
CA ARG A 22 -1.93 17.73 23.20
C ARG A 22 -2.61 17.02 24.37
N GLU A 23 -3.01 15.77 24.18
CA GLU A 23 -3.67 14.96 25.22
C GLU A 23 -2.70 14.63 26.35
N ILE A 24 -1.47 14.22 26.04
CA ILE A 24 -0.41 13.99 27.03
C ILE A 24 -0.12 15.26 27.82
N ASP A 25 0.00 16.41 27.15
CA ASP A 25 0.24 17.69 27.82
C ASP A 25 -0.92 18.15 28.71
N ALA A 26 -2.16 17.77 28.36
CA ALA A 26 -3.32 17.97 29.23
C ALA A 26 -3.26 17.06 30.47
N ILE A 27 -2.91 15.79 30.29
CA ILE A 27 -2.76 14.83 31.40
C ILE A 27 -1.64 15.26 32.36
N ARG A 28 -0.48 15.69 31.84
CA ARG A 28 0.66 16.17 32.63
C ARG A 28 0.31 17.37 33.52
N ARG A 29 -0.51 18.29 33.01
CA ARG A 29 -0.89 19.53 33.72
C ARG A 29 -2.10 19.37 34.63
N ASN A 30 -2.81 18.25 34.56
CA ASN A 30 -4.03 18.06 35.35
C ASN A 30 -3.69 17.68 36.81
N PRO A 31 -3.99 18.53 37.80
CA PRO A 31 -3.63 18.28 39.19
C PRO A 31 -4.47 17.16 39.84
N ARG A 32 -5.54 16.71 39.18
CA ARG A 32 -6.41 15.64 39.70
C ARG A 32 -5.78 14.26 39.62
N TYR A 33 -4.74 14.07 38.82
CA TYR A 33 -4.09 12.78 38.68
C TYR A 33 -2.91 12.64 39.65
N SER A 34 -2.89 11.50 40.35
CA SER A 34 -1.67 10.98 40.98
C SER A 34 -0.62 10.65 39.91
N GLU A 35 0.62 10.42 40.30
CA GLU A 35 1.67 10.01 39.37
C GLU A 35 1.32 8.70 38.63
N THR A 36 0.82 7.70 39.37
CA THR A 36 0.34 6.44 38.81
C THR A 36 -0.85 6.63 37.87
N GLY A 37 -1.80 7.50 38.24
CA GLY A 37 -2.95 7.85 37.38
C GLY A 37 -2.52 8.55 36.09
N ARG A 38 -1.50 9.41 36.13
CA ARG A 38 -0.96 10.04 34.90
C ARG A 38 -0.34 9.00 33.98
N LEU A 39 0.43 8.04 34.52
CA LEU A 39 1.02 6.97 33.71
C LEU A 39 -0.05 6.11 33.04
N GLN A 40 -1.10 5.74 33.78
CA GLN A 40 -2.26 5.01 33.24
C GLN A 40 -2.92 5.76 32.09
N GLU A 41 -3.23 7.05 32.28
CA GLU A 41 -3.90 7.85 31.24
C GLU A 41 -2.99 8.11 30.02
N ILE A 42 -1.68 8.36 30.22
CA ILE A 42 -0.72 8.49 29.12
C ILE A 42 -0.62 7.18 28.33
N ALA A 43 -0.63 6.03 29.01
CA ALA A 43 -0.62 4.72 28.36
C ALA A 43 -1.89 4.48 27.53
N LYS A 44 -3.07 4.83 28.07
CA LYS A 44 -4.35 4.78 27.33
C LYS A 44 -4.33 5.66 26.09
N ALA A 45 -3.93 6.92 26.21
CA ALA A 45 -3.85 7.85 25.09
C ALA A 45 -2.89 7.33 24.00
N THR A 46 -1.72 6.83 24.41
CA THR A 46 -0.72 6.24 23.49
C THR A 46 -1.27 5.01 22.76
N PHE A 47 -1.93 4.11 23.49
CA PHE A 47 -2.55 2.91 22.91
C PHE A 47 -3.65 3.27 21.90
N ASN A 48 -4.52 4.22 22.24
CA ASN A 48 -5.59 4.68 21.36
C ASN A 48 -5.03 5.30 20.08
N ALA A 49 -4.00 6.15 20.19
CA ALA A 49 -3.35 6.74 19.03
C ALA A 49 -2.71 5.66 18.14
N ARG A 50 -2.05 4.65 18.72
CA ARG A 50 -1.51 3.49 17.98
C ARG A 50 -2.59 2.71 17.25
N LYS A 51 -3.73 2.47 17.89
CA LYS A 51 -4.89 1.82 17.26
C LYS A 51 -5.40 2.63 16.07
N GLU A 52 -5.48 3.95 16.21
CA GLU A 52 -5.89 4.84 15.12
C GLU A 52 -4.89 4.82 13.95
N ALA A 53 -3.59 4.90 14.24
CA ALA A 53 -2.53 4.80 13.23
C ALA A 53 -2.50 3.44 12.52
N GLY A 54 -2.72 2.34 13.26
CA GLY A 54 -2.89 1.00 12.69
C GLY A 54 -4.10 0.92 11.75
N SER A 55 -5.25 1.46 12.18
CA SER A 55 -6.45 1.52 11.35
C SER A 55 -6.26 2.38 10.09
N LEU A 56 -5.47 3.45 10.18
CA LEU A 56 -5.10 4.26 9.02
C LEU A 56 -4.18 3.51 8.06
N ARG A 57 -3.17 2.79 8.57
CA ARG A 57 -2.28 1.94 7.78
C ARG A 57 -3.05 0.86 7.03
N ASP A 58 -3.96 0.19 7.72
CA ASP A 58 -4.71 -0.93 7.14
C ASP A 58 -5.62 -0.41 6.01
N ARG A 59 -6.34 0.69 6.22
CA ARG A 59 -7.10 1.37 5.15
C ARG A 59 -6.24 1.80 3.97
N PHE A 60 -5.08 2.40 4.24
CA PHE A 60 -4.14 2.81 3.18
C PHE A 60 -3.64 1.61 2.37
N THR A 61 -3.35 0.49 3.04
CA THR A 61 -2.89 -0.74 2.39
C THR A 61 -3.99 -1.35 1.53
N THR A 62 -5.19 -1.53 2.09
CA THR A 62 -6.35 -2.04 1.35
C THR A 62 -6.66 -1.19 0.13
N ASN A 63 -6.70 0.13 0.28
CA ASN A 63 -6.96 1.04 -0.84
C ASN A 63 -5.91 0.90 -1.95
N ASN A 64 -4.62 0.82 -1.60
CA ASN A 64 -3.56 0.63 -2.58
C ASN A 64 -3.66 -0.72 -3.30
N GLU A 65 -4.01 -1.79 -2.57
CA GLU A 65 -4.23 -3.10 -3.17
C GLU A 65 -5.42 -3.11 -4.12
N ASP A 66 -6.52 -2.45 -3.76
CA ASP A 66 -7.71 -2.35 -4.60
C ASP A 66 -7.46 -1.51 -5.86
N VAL A 67 -6.75 -0.39 -5.74
CA VAL A 67 -6.32 0.41 -6.89
C VAL A 67 -5.37 -0.41 -7.78
N ARG A 68 -4.41 -1.13 -7.19
CA ARG A 68 -3.51 -2.02 -7.95
C ARG A 68 -4.26 -3.09 -8.71
N LYS A 69 -5.20 -3.79 -8.05
CA LYS A 69 -6.04 -4.83 -8.68
C LYS A 69 -6.85 -4.25 -9.83
N ARG A 70 -7.49 -3.10 -9.61
CA ARG A 70 -8.28 -2.40 -10.62
C ARG A 70 -7.45 -1.99 -11.84
N LEU A 71 -6.28 -1.37 -11.64
CA LEU A 71 -5.40 -0.96 -12.72
C LEU A 71 -4.80 -2.16 -13.46
N THR A 72 -4.34 -3.18 -12.74
CA THR A 72 -3.85 -4.44 -13.34
C THR A 72 -4.94 -5.09 -14.19
N ALA A 73 -6.17 -5.17 -13.68
CA ALA A 73 -7.30 -5.72 -14.43
C ALA A 73 -7.65 -4.88 -15.66
N LYS A 74 -7.60 -3.54 -15.55
CA LYS A 74 -7.85 -2.63 -16.67
C LYS A 74 -6.81 -2.79 -17.78
N LEU A 75 -5.53 -2.81 -17.41
CA LEU A 75 -4.39 -2.90 -18.33
C LEU A 75 -4.28 -4.28 -18.98
N PHE A 76 -4.36 -5.36 -18.19
CA PHE A 76 -3.95 -6.71 -18.60
C PHE A 76 -5.05 -7.77 -18.45
N GLY A 77 -6.15 -7.45 -17.77
CA GLY A 77 -7.24 -8.37 -17.49
C GLY A 77 -8.30 -8.46 -18.59
N VAL A 78 -9.37 -9.21 -18.32
CA VAL A 78 -10.51 -9.34 -19.24
C VAL A 78 -11.15 -7.95 -19.46
N PRO A 79 -11.35 -7.52 -20.73
CA PRO A 79 -12.02 -6.25 -21.02
C PRO A 79 -13.43 -6.17 -20.40
N ALA A 80 -13.84 -4.99 -19.96
CA ALA A 80 -15.17 -4.78 -19.40
C ALA A 80 -16.25 -5.10 -20.45
N GLY A 81 -17.25 -5.90 -20.07
CA GLY A 81 -18.32 -6.33 -20.99
C GLY A 81 -17.92 -7.41 -22.00
N ALA A 82 -16.74 -8.04 -21.83
CA ALA A 82 -16.33 -9.18 -22.65
C ALA A 82 -17.34 -10.34 -22.57
N ASP A 83 -17.63 -10.95 -23.70
CA ASP A 83 -18.42 -12.17 -23.79
C ASP A 83 -17.58 -13.41 -23.43
N ALA A 84 -18.23 -14.57 -23.40
CA ALA A 84 -17.56 -15.84 -23.12
C ALA A 84 -16.45 -16.14 -24.15
N THR A 85 -16.67 -15.80 -25.41
CA THR A 85 -15.71 -15.99 -26.51
C THR A 85 -14.43 -15.19 -26.26
N THR A 86 -14.56 -13.90 -25.99
CA THR A 86 -13.44 -12.99 -25.68
C THR A 86 -12.65 -13.49 -24.48
N THR A 87 -13.34 -13.99 -23.46
CA THR A 87 -12.70 -14.54 -22.25
C THR A 87 -11.88 -15.78 -22.57
N LEU A 88 -12.39 -16.68 -23.40
CA LEU A 88 -11.66 -17.88 -23.84
C LEU A 88 -10.44 -17.54 -24.71
N VAL A 89 -10.60 -16.60 -25.65
CA VAL A 89 -9.49 -16.14 -26.52
C VAL A 89 -8.39 -15.48 -25.68
N LEU A 90 -8.75 -14.64 -24.71
CA LEU A 90 -7.77 -14.04 -23.82
C LEU A 90 -7.03 -15.11 -22.99
N ARG A 91 -7.72 -16.16 -22.54
CA ARG A 91 -7.08 -17.26 -21.81
C ARG A 91 -6.04 -17.99 -22.68
N ASP A 92 -6.40 -18.32 -23.93
CA ASP A 92 -5.44 -18.92 -24.87
C ASP A 92 -4.24 -18.00 -25.12
N ALA A 93 -4.50 -16.70 -25.31
CA ALA A 93 -3.45 -15.70 -25.45
C ALA A 93 -2.52 -15.64 -24.21
N GLN A 94 -3.07 -15.74 -23.00
CA GLN A 94 -2.30 -15.80 -21.75
C GLN A 94 -1.47 -17.09 -21.67
N ASP A 95 -2.03 -18.24 -22.01
CA ASP A 95 -1.31 -19.52 -22.05
C ASP A 95 -0.16 -19.49 -23.07
N ARG A 96 -0.32 -18.75 -24.17
CA ARG A 96 0.73 -18.50 -25.17
C ARG A 96 1.79 -17.53 -24.65
N ALA A 97 1.39 -16.42 -24.04
CA ALA A 97 2.29 -15.42 -23.48
C ALA A 97 3.16 -16.01 -22.35
N ALA A 98 2.59 -16.88 -21.50
CA ALA A 98 3.32 -17.54 -20.40
C ALA A 98 4.53 -18.38 -20.86
N LYS A 99 4.56 -18.80 -22.14
CA LYS A 99 5.67 -19.56 -22.74
C LYS A 99 6.84 -18.68 -23.17
N LEU A 100 6.68 -17.36 -23.16
CA LEU A 100 7.77 -16.43 -23.46
C LEU A 100 8.83 -16.53 -22.37
N ASP A 101 10.10 -16.61 -22.76
CA ASP A 101 11.23 -16.82 -21.86
C ASP A 101 12.09 -15.56 -21.66
N SER A 102 11.95 -14.58 -22.56
CA SER A 102 12.80 -13.41 -22.65
C SER A 102 12.00 -12.16 -23.04
N ALA A 103 12.54 -10.99 -22.65
CA ALA A 103 11.97 -9.70 -23.01
C ALA A 103 11.95 -9.48 -24.53
N ASP A 104 12.97 -9.95 -25.26
CA ASP A 104 13.06 -9.83 -26.72
C ASP A 104 11.96 -10.66 -27.42
N ALA A 105 11.74 -11.90 -26.96
CA ALA A 105 10.65 -12.73 -27.49
C ALA A 105 9.28 -12.09 -27.24
N ALA A 106 9.09 -11.48 -26.07
CA ALA A 106 7.88 -10.75 -25.73
C ALA A 106 7.70 -9.50 -26.58
N ALA A 107 8.75 -8.69 -26.78
CA ALA A 107 8.72 -7.52 -27.65
C ALA A 107 8.36 -7.90 -29.10
N ALA A 108 8.96 -8.96 -29.64
CA ALA A 108 8.66 -9.46 -30.99
C ALA A 108 7.24 -10.03 -31.11
N MET A 109 6.70 -10.64 -30.05
CA MET A 109 5.31 -11.10 -30.05
C MET A 109 4.33 -9.93 -29.93
N LEU A 110 4.63 -8.94 -29.09
CA LEU A 110 3.83 -7.72 -28.93
C LEU A 110 3.75 -6.94 -30.24
N ALA A 111 4.89 -6.67 -30.89
CA ALA A 111 4.93 -5.95 -32.16
C ALA A 111 4.05 -6.64 -33.22
N ARG A 112 4.18 -7.97 -33.38
CA ARG A 112 3.33 -8.73 -34.30
C ARG A 112 1.84 -8.67 -33.94
N ALA A 113 1.50 -8.72 -32.65
CA ALA A 113 0.11 -8.62 -32.22
C ALA A 113 -0.48 -7.25 -32.55
N LEU A 114 0.29 -6.17 -32.34
CA LEU A 114 -0.10 -4.81 -32.69
C LEU A 114 -0.27 -4.64 -34.21
N ASP A 115 0.67 -5.12 -35.01
CA ASP A 115 0.61 -5.05 -36.48
C ASP A 115 -0.61 -5.78 -37.06
N LEU A 116 -1.02 -6.88 -36.42
CA LEU A 116 -2.19 -7.69 -36.82
C LEU A 116 -3.50 -7.21 -36.19
N GLY A 117 -3.48 -6.21 -35.31
CA GLY A 117 -4.65 -5.75 -34.57
C GLY A 117 -5.18 -6.76 -33.52
N ASP A 118 -4.37 -7.73 -33.10
CA ASP A 118 -4.72 -8.71 -32.07
C ASP A 118 -4.55 -8.11 -30.66
N ALA A 119 -5.53 -7.31 -30.26
CA ALA A 119 -5.51 -6.60 -28.99
C ALA A 119 -5.50 -7.54 -27.76
N LEU A 120 -6.09 -8.73 -27.87
CA LEU A 120 -6.13 -9.69 -26.75
C LEU A 120 -4.76 -10.37 -26.56
N LEU A 121 -4.06 -10.70 -27.64
CA LEU A 121 -2.69 -11.19 -27.56
C LEU A 121 -1.72 -10.11 -27.08
N ALA A 122 -1.82 -8.88 -27.60
CA ALA A 122 -1.00 -7.76 -27.15
C ALA A 122 -1.16 -7.54 -25.63
N ARG A 123 -2.40 -7.56 -25.15
CA ARG A 123 -2.75 -7.46 -23.73
C ARG A 123 -2.16 -8.60 -22.89
N ALA A 124 -2.27 -9.85 -23.36
CA ALA A 124 -1.72 -11.00 -22.66
C ALA A 124 -0.19 -10.96 -22.56
N VAL A 125 0.49 -10.57 -23.65
CA VAL A 125 1.96 -10.38 -23.67
C VAL A 125 2.37 -9.28 -22.69
N ALA A 126 1.66 -8.16 -22.66
CA ALA A 126 1.92 -7.08 -21.72
C ALA A 126 1.72 -7.52 -20.25
N GLY A 127 0.69 -8.33 -19.98
CA GLY A 127 0.46 -8.90 -18.65
C GLY A 127 1.61 -9.80 -18.17
N GLU A 128 2.13 -10.66 -19.05
CA GLU A 128 3.29 -11.49 -18.72
C GLU A 128 4.58 -10.67 -18.59
N ALA A 129 4.76 -9.68 -19.46
CA ALA A 129 5.87 -8.75 -19.35
C ALA A 129 5.86 -8.00 -18.01
N TYR A 130 4.69 -7.57 -17.53
CA TYR A 130 4.55 -6.94 -16.23
C TYR A 130 4.88 -7.90 -15.08
N SER A 131 4.42 -9.16 -15.14
CA SER A 131 4.72 -10.19 -14.14
C SER A 131 6.24 -10.45 -14.02
N ARG A 132 6.94 -10.42 -15.16
CA ARG A 132 8.40 -10.66 -15.27
C ARG A 132 9.26 -9.40 -15.18
N LYS A 133 8.64 -8.23 -15.02
CA LYS A 133 9.32 -6.92 -14.96
C LYS A 133 10.07 -6.55 -16.24
N TRP A 134 9.59 -6.99 -17.40
CA TRP A 134 10.07 -6.56 -18.72
C TRP A 134 9.48 -5.19 -19.06
N ARG A 135 10.00 -4.14 -18.40
CA ARG A 135 9.42 -2.79 -18.41
C ARG A 135 9.23 -2.20 -19.80
N ASP A 136 10.20 -2.38 -20.69
CA ASP A 136 10.16 -1.80 -22.03
C ASP A 136 8.99 -2.36 -22.86
N VAL A 137 8.66 -3.65 -22.68
CA VAL A 137 7.52 -4.29 -23.35
C VAL A 137 6.19 -3.76 -22.83
N VAL A 138 6.09 -3.55 -21.50
CA VAL A 138 4.88 -2.99 -20.89
C VAL A 138 4.67 -1.53 -21.31
N ALA A 139 5.76 -0.75 -21.36
CA ALA A 139 5.73 0.64 -21.82
C ALA A 139 5.30 0.74 -23.29
N ALA A 140 5.86 -0.10 -24.16
CA ALA A 140 5.48 -0.14 -25.58
C ALA A 140 3.99 -0.50 -25.78
N TYR A 141 3.45 -1.43 -24.98
CA TYR A 141 2.02 -1.74 -25.01
C TYR A 141 1.17 -0.55 -24.54
N ALA A 142 1.56 0.11 -23.44
CA ALA A 142 0.82 1.24 -22.91
C ALA A 142 0.80 2.41 -23.90
N GLU A 143 1.92 2.71 -24.56
CA GLU A 143 2.01 3.72 -25.62
C GLU A 143 1.10 3.38 -26.81
N ALA A 144 1.18 2.14 -27.31
CA ALA A 144 0.36 1.69 -28.44
C ALA A 144 -1.14 1.65 -28.15
N THR A 145 -1.55 1.63 -26.88
CA THR A 145 -2.95 1.54 -26.45
C THR A 145 -3.46 2.80 -25.75
N HIS A 146 -2.63 3.84 -25.63
CA HIS A 146 -2.93 5.08 -24.91
C HIS A 146 -3.32 4.86 -23.44
N LEU A 147 -2.58 3.98 -22.75
CA LEU A 147 -2.76 3.62 -21.33
C LEU A 147 -1.54 3.99 -20.46
N GLU A 148 -0.74 4.96 -20.90
CA GLU A 148 0.47 5.41 -20.22
C GLU A 148 0.16 5.98 -18.83
N ASP A 149 -0.94 6.70 -18.70
CA ASP A 149 -1.38 7.28 -17.43
C ASP A 149 -1.75 6.18 -16.41
N GLU A 150 -2.46 5.13 -16.84
CA GLU A 150 -2.79 3.99 -15.99
C GLU A 150 -1.55 3.21 -15.57
N LEU A 151 -0.59 3.03 -16.49
CA LEU A 151 0.68 2.38 -16.19
C LEU A 151 1.49 3.21 -15.19
N ALA A 152 1.61 4.52 -15.41
CA ALA A 152 2.28 5.43 -14.50
C ALA A 152 1.62 5.46 -13.12
N GLU A 153 0.27 5.41 -13.06
CA GLU A 153 -0.46 5.28 -11.81
C GLU A 153 -0.14 3.96 -11.11
N LEU A 154 -0.14 2.83 -11.84
CA LEU A 154 0.16 1.50 -11.29
C LEU A 154 1.59 1.42 -10.74
N ASP A 155 2.56 1.98 -11.46
CA ASP A 155 3.98 1.98 -11.08
C ASP A 155 4.27 2.89 -9.88
N SER A 156 3.48 3.95 -9.70
CA SER A 156 3.61 4.85 -8.55
C SER A 156 2.91 4.34 -7.29
N LEU A 157 2.13 3.25 -7.37
CA LEU A 157 1.59 2.59 -6.18
C LEU A 157 2.69 1.92 -5.36
N PRO A 158 2.72 2.13 -4.03
CA PRO A 158 3.69 1.48 -3.16
C PRO A 158 3.69 -0.07 -3.32
N SER A 159 4.85 -0.67 -3.61
CA SER A 159 5.06 -2.13 -3.65
C SER A 159 6.41 -2.61 -3.08
N GLY A 160 6.44 -3.83 -2.53
CA GLY A 160 7.69 -4.53 -2.16
C GLY A 160 8.17 -4.30 -0.71
N GLY A 161 9.31 -4.93 -0.38
CA GLY A 161 9.81 -5.06 1.00
C GLY A 161 10.38 -3.77 1.62
N LEU A 162 11.13 -2.97 0.86
CA LEU A 162 11.71 -1.71 1.35
C LEU A 162 10.63 -0.68 1.70
N LEU A 163 9.51 -0.69 0.99
CA LEU A 163 8.37 0.14 1.30
C LEU A 163 7.61 -0.33 2.54
N LYS A 164 7.60 -1.63 2.86
CA LYS A 164 7.04 -2.10 4.16
C LYS A 164 7.75 -1.43 5.33
N THR A 165 9.09 -1.29 5.26
CA THR A 165 9.86 -0.60 6.29
C THR A 165 9.53 0.89 6.37
N GLY A 166 9.45 1.58 5.22
CA GLY A 166 9.09 3.00 5.17
C GLY A 166 7.66 3.28 5.66
N LEU A 167 6.70 2.42 5.29
CA LEU A 167 5.31 2.50 5.75
C LEU A 167 5.21 2.21 7.25
N ASN A 168 5.92 1.21 7.76
CA ASN A 168 5.97 0.95 9.20
C ASN A 168 6.51 2.16 9.97
N ALA A 169 7.54 2.83 9.45
CA ALA A 169 8.05 4.06 10.04
C ALA A 169 7.00 5.19 9.99
N LEU A 170 6.31 5.36 8.85
CA LEU A 170 5.27 6.39 8.68
C LEU A 170 4.14 6.24 9.69
N PHE A 171 3.60 5.03 9.85
CA PHE A 171 2.47 4.73 10.73
C PHE A 171 2.86 4.39 12.17
N SER A 172 4.15 4.53 12.53
CA SER A 172 4.58 4.31 13.90
C SER A 172 4.24 5.48 14.82
N ILE A 173 3.87 5.14 16.06
CA ILE A 173 3.71 6.08 17.18
C ILE A 173 4.62 5.60 18.30
N ARG A 174 5.59 6.45 18.61
CA ARG A 174 6.57 6.20 19.66
C ARG A 174 5.92 6.41 21.02
N ALA A 175 6.19 5.51 21.96
CA ALA A 175 5.76 5.72 23.32
C ALA A 175 6.45 6.96 23.95
N PRO A 176 5.71 7.77 24.74
CA PRO A 176 6.28 8.88 25.48
C PRO A 176 7.34 8.42 26.49
N ARG A 177 8.31 9.28 26.78
CA ARG A 177 9.42 8.98 27.70
C ARG A 177 8.97 8.54 29.09
N GLU A 178 7.82 9.01 29.55
CA GLU A 178 7.21 8.67 30.84
C GLU A 178 6.89 7.17 30.96
N LEU A 179 6.58 6.52 29.84
CA LEU A 179 6.30 5.09 29.82
C LEU A 179 7.60 4.28 29.68
N LEU A 180 8.66 4.87 29.15
CA LEU A 180 9.91 4.20 28.79
C LEU A 180 10.91 4.02 29.94
N SER A 181 10.53 4.29 31.19
CA SER A 181 11.37 4.27 32.39
C SER A 181 12.37 3.11 32.44
N GLY A 182 13.61 3.35 31.98
CA GLY A 182 14.72 2.39 32.00
C GLY A 182 14.73 1.32 30.89
N LEU A 183 13.78 1.34 29.95
CA LEU A 183 13.70 0.37 28.85
C LEU A 183 14.40 0.89 27.59
N ALA A 184 15.28 0.06 27.03
CA ALA A 184 15.84 0.28 25.70
C ALA A 184 14.87 -0.24 24.64
N GLY A 185 14.09 0.65 24.03
CA GLY A 185 13.20 0.31 22.91
C GLY A 185 11.79 0.87 23.05
N ASP A 186 10.93 0.59 22.07
CA ASP A 186 9.53 0.96 22.11
C ASP A 186 8.72 -0.07 22.92
N LEU A 187 7.68 0.38 23.62
CA LEU A 187 6.84 -0.52 24.42
C LEU A 187 5.86 -1.28 23.51
N PRO A 188 5.64 -2.60 23.70
CA PRO A 188 4.60 -3.32 22.98
C PRO A 188 3.20 -2.94 23.50
N ASP A 189 2.17 -3.05 22.66
CA ASP A 189 0.79 -2.68 23.01
C ASP A 189 0.25 -3.43 24.24
N ALA A 190 0.63 -4.70 24.42
CA ALA A 190 0.25 -5.47 25.60
C ALA A 190 0.75 -4.84 26.91
N ARG A 191 1.95 -4.22 26.89
CA ARG A 191 2.49 -3.50 28.06
C ARG A 191 1.78 -2.16 28.26
N LEU A 192 1.44 -1.45 27.19
CA LEU A 192 0.63 -0.22 27.29
C LEU A 192 -0.73 -0.50 27.92
N LEU A 193 -1.39 -1.59 27.52
CA LEU A 193 -2.65 -2.03 28.11
C LEU A 193 -2.50 -2.40 29.58
N ALA A 194 -1.47 -3.17 29.94
CA ALA A 194 -1.20 -3.50 31.35
C ALA A 194 -1.01 -2.24 32.20
N ILE A 195 -0.22 -1.26 31.73
CA ILE A 195 -0.04 0.02 32.42
C ILE A 195 -1.37 0.78 32.50
N ALA A 196 -2.15 0.83 31.42
CA ALA A 196 -3.44 1.49 31.35
C ALA A 196 -4.48 0.91 32.33
N GLU A 197 -4.42 -0.40 32.58
CA GLU A 197 -5.27 -1.13 33.52
C GLU A 197 -4.74 -1.08 34.97
N GLY A 198 -3.54 -0.53 35.18
CA GLY A 198 -2.89 -0.50 36.49
C GLY A 198 -2.26 -1.82 36.92
N LEU A 199 -1.99 -2.72 35.97
CA LEU A 199 -1.34 -4.02 36.15
C LEU A 199 0.19 -3.95 35.94
N GLY A 200 0.78 -2.77 36.17
CA GLY A 200 2.18 -2.43 35.89
C GLY A 200 3.10 -2.53 37.10
#